data_AF-A0A094A812-F1
#
_entry.id   AF-A0A094A812-F1
#
_cell.length_a   1.000
_cell.length_b   1.000
_cell.length_c   1.000
_cell.angle_alpha   90.00
_cell.angle_beta   90.00
_cell.angle_gamma   90.00
#
_symmetry.space_group_name_H-M   'P 1'
#
loop_
_entity.id
_entity.type
_entity.pdbx_description
1 polymer ?
#
loop_
_entity_poly.entity_id
_entity_poly.type
_entity_poly.pdbx_seq_one_letter_code
_entity_poly.pdbx_strand_id
1 'polypeptide(L)'
;MPLSDEQKKSVLEVIKYYFGNDASAFIEEVAKDGADQGANSNDIYNVLIQGTKFPENFKASVDEKDYPAAKEALIQALLKYQADTEASDDKK
;
A
#
# COMPACT_ATOMS: atom_id res chain seq x y z
N MET A 1 -0.11 2.51 17.07
CA MET A 1 0.82 1.49 17.62
C MET A 1 1.82 1.11 16.54
N PRO A 2 3.11 0.89 16.88
CA PRO A 2 4.08 0.40 15.90
C PRO A 2 3.73 -1.04 15.47
N LEU A 3 3.88 -1.36 14.19
CA LEU A 3 3.67 -2.71 13.68
C LEU A 3 4.78 -3.65 14.16
N SER A 4 4.39 -4.81 14.67
CA SER A 4 5.32 -5.88 15.03
C SER A 4 6.00 -6.47 13.79
N ASP A 5 7.22 -6.99 13.92
CA ASP A 5 7.96 -7.61 12.82
C ASP A 5 7.21 -8.78 12.17
N GLU A 6 6.44 -9.55 12.95
CA GLU A 6 5.55 -10.59 12.41
C GLU A 6 4.46 -10.03 11.49
N GLN A 7 3.88 -8.89 11.85
CA GLN A 7 2.86 -8.24 11.01
C GLN A 7 3.47 -7.72 9.72
N LYS A 8 4.64 -7.07 9.80
CA LYS A 8 5.38 -6.59 8.62
C LYS A 8 5.71 -7.73 7.67
N LYS A 9 6.20 -8.85 8.22
CA LYS A 9 6.56 -10.04 7.42
C LYS A 9 5.34 -10.66 6.76
N SER A 10 4.24 -10.82 7.50
CA SER A 10 2.98 -11.36 6.97
C SER A 10 2.44 -10.52 5.81
N VAL A 11 2.49 -9.19 5.93
CA VAL A 11 2.04 -8.27 4.87
C VAL A 11 2.87 -8.42 3.60
N LEU A 12 4.19 -8.50 3.74
CA LEU A 12 5.08 -8.71 2.59
C LEU A 12 4.82 -10.05 1.90
N GLU A 13 4.51 -11.11 2.65
CA GLU A 13 4.13 -12.41 2.08
C GLU A 13 2.79 -12.33 1.32
N VAL A 14 1.80 -11.62 1.86
CA VAL A 14 0.50 -11.44 1.20
C VAL A 14 0.62 -10.59 -0.06
N ILE A 15 1.38 -9.49 -0.03
CA ILE A 15 1.67 -8.69 -1.23
C ILE A 15 2.38 -9.55 -2.28
N LYS A 16 3.36 -10.37 -1.89
CA LYS A 16 4.02 -11.33 -2.79
C LYS A 16 3.07 -12.38 -3.36
N TYR A 17 2.12 -12.86 -2.58
CA TYR A 17 1.10 -13.80 -3.04
C TYR A 17 0.19 -13.19 -4.12
N TYR A 18 -0.31 -11.97 -3.90
CA TYR A 18 -1.25 -11.31 -4.81
C TYR A 18 -0.58 -10.71 -6.05
N PHE A 19 0.56 -10.05 -5.87
CA PHE A 19 1.25 -9.34 -6.94
C PHE A 19 2.33 -10.19 -7.63
N GLY A 20 2.74 -11.32 -7.05
CA GLY A 20 3.74 -12.21 -7.64
C GLY A 20 5.05 -11.48 -7.89
N ASN A 21 5.49 -11.47 -9.16
CA ASN A 21 6.70 -10.75 -9.58
C ASN A 21 6.57 -9.21 -9.47
N ASP A 22 5.36 -8.66 -9.50
CA ASP A 22 5.12 -7.22 -9.37
C ASP A 22 5.18 -6.72 -7.92
N ALA A 23 5.25 -7.63 -6.95
CA ALA A 23 5.22 -7.31 -5.54
C ALA A 23 6.38 -6.39 -5.12
N SER A 24 7.59 -6.69 -5.58
CA SER A 24 8.77 -5.87 -5.28
C SER A 24 8.63 -4.47 -5.85
N ALA A 25 8.17 -4.34 -7.10
CA ALA A 25 7.93 -3.05 -7.73
C ALA A 25 6.84 -2.25 -7.00
N PHE A 26 5.74 -2.91 -6.61
CA PHE A 26 4.67 -2.27 -5.83
C PHE A 26 5.18 -1.76 -4.47
N ILE A 27 5.95 -2.55 -3.74
CA ILE A 27 6.51 -2.13 -2.44
C ILE A 27 7.47 -0.95 -2.61
N GLU A 28 8.32 -0.98 -3.64
CA GLU A 28 9.27 0.09 -3.92
C GLU A 28 8.57 1.40 -4.30
N GLU A 29 7.52 1.33 -5.14
CA GLU A 29 6.69 2.48 -5.49
C GLU A 29 5.97 3.06 -4.28
N VAL A 30 5.31 2.22 -3.45
CA VAL A 30 4.66 2.68 -2.22
C VAL A 30 5.67 3.35 -1.28
N ALA A 31 6.85 2.75 -1.11
CA ALA A 31 7.89 3.32 -0.26
C ALA A 31 8.41 4.67 -0.79
N LYS A 32 8.55 4.80 -2.11
CA LYS A 32 9.01 6.03 -2.76
C LYS A 32 7.95 7.14 -2.69
N ASP A 33 6.71 6.87 -3.10
CA ASP A 33 5.60 7.83 -3.05
C ASP A 33 5.29 8.24 -1.61
N GLY A 34 5.31 7.28 -0.68
CA GLY A 34 5.10 7.60 0.72
C GLY A 34 6.23 8.45 1.29
N ALA A 35 7.49 8.17 0.95
CA ALA A 35 8.61 9.00 1.36
C ALA A 35 8.51 10.44 0.79
N ASP A 36 8.08 10.61 -0.45
CA ASP A 36 7.84 11.92 -1.08
C ASP A 36 6.76 12.72 -0.34
N GLN A 37 5.74 12.01 0.17
CA GLN A 37 4.66 12.57 0.99
C GLN A 37 5.01 12.73 2.47
N GLY A 38 6.25 12.40 2.89
CA GLY A 38 6.70 12.50 4.28
C GLY A 38 6.23 11.36 5.19
N ALA A 39 5.71 10.28 4.63
CA ALA A 39 5.28 9.09 5.36
C ALA A 39 6.49 8.36 5.95
N ASN A 40 6.38 7.89 7.20
CA ASN A 40 7.45 7.13 7.84
C ASN A 40 7.34 5.64 7.47
N SER A 41 8.35 4.83 7.84
CA SER A 41 8.33 3.40 7.50
C SER A 41 7.12 2.64 8.07
N ASN A 42 6.62 3.03 9.24
CA ASN A 42 5.42 2.40 9.81
C ASN A 42 4.18 2.73 8.97
N ASP A 43 4.17 3.92 8.35
CA ASP A 43 3.10 4.32 7.46
C ASP A 43 3.09 3.54 6.17
N ILE A 44 4.26 3.34 5.56
CA ILE A 44 4.43 2.48 4.39
C ILE A 44 3.85 1.09 4.65
N TYR A 45 4.12 0.48 5.81
CA TYR A 45 3.56 -0.83 6.13
C TYR A 45 2.05 -0.82 6.35
N ASN A 46 1.48 0.24 6.94
CA ASN A 46 0.03 0.41 7.05
C ASN A 46 -0.63 0.54 5.68
N VAL A 47 -0.02 1.30 4.75
CA VAL A 47 -0.47 1.38 3.35
C VAL A 47 -0.44 0.01 2.70
N LEU A 48 0.65 -0.75 2.88
CA LEU A 48 0.74 -2.12 2.36
C LEU A 48 -0.35 -3.03 2.94
N ILE A 49 -0.67 -2.92 4.24
CA ILE A 49 -1.77 -3.67 4.89
C ILE A 49 -3.13 -3.33 4.27
N GLN A 50 -3.38 -2.07 3.95
CA GLN A 50 -4.61 -1.69 3.26
C GLN A 50 -4.57 -2.18 1.81
N GLY A 51 -3.41 -2.08 1.16
CA GLY A 51 -3.14 -2.55 -0.19
C GLY A 51 -3.31 -4.06 -0.37
N THR A 52 -3.19 -4.89 0.67
CA THR A 52 -3.51 -6.32 0.61
C THR A 52 -5.01 -6.63 0.59
N LYS A 53 -5.88 -5.67 0.91
CA LYS A 53 -7.34 -5.85 0.86
C LYS A 53 -7.94 -5.53 -0.51
N PHE A 54 -7.23 -4.78 -1.35
CA PHE A 54 -7.65 -4.40 -2.69
C PHE A 54 -7.34 -5.37 -3.84
N PRO A 55 -6.31 -6.24 -3.82
CA PRO A 55 -5.77 -6.84 -5.03
C PRO A 55 -6.65 -7.95 -5.61
N GLU A 56 -7.44 -8.63 -4.77
CA GLU A 56 -8.29 -9.76 -5.20
C GLU A 56 -9.32 -9.35 -6.25
N ASN A 57 -9.78 -8.09 -6.23
CA ASN A 57 -10.71 -7.55 -7.24
C ASN A 57 -10.04 -6.61 -8.25
N PHE A 58 -8.89 -6.01 -7.92
CA PHE A 58 -8.31 -4.96 -8.73
C PHE A 58 -7.72 -5.47 -10.06
N LYS A 59 -6.94 -6.55 -10.02
CA LYS A 59 -6.29 -7.10 -11.22
C LYS A 59 -7.28 -7.70 -12.21
N ALA A 60 -8.44 -8.16 -11.71
CA ALA A 60 -9.54 -8.65 -12.55
C ALA A 60 -10.41 -7.52 -13.12
N SER A 61 -10.40 -6.33 -12.50
CA SER A 61 -11.25 -5.18 -12.88
C SER A 61 -10.56 -4.16 -13.78
N VAL A 62 -9.25 -4.27 -13.97
CA VAL A 62 -8.44 -3.33 -14.75
C VAL A 62 -7.78 -4.06 -15.91
N ASP A 63 -7.90 -3.49 -17.11
CA ASP A 63 -7.23 -4.01 -18.32
C ASP A 63 -5.71 -3.96 -18.12
N GLU A 64 -4.97 -4.95 -18.64
CA GLU A 64 -3.50 -5.05 -18.46
C GLU A 64 -2.76 -3.78 -18.95
N LYS A 65 -3.35 -3.07 -19.92
CA LYS A 65 -2.83 -1.81 -20.48
C LYS A 65 -2.97 -0.62 -19.52
N ASP A 66 -4.02 -0.64 -18.70
CA ASP A 66 -4.34 0.42 -17.74
C ASP A 66 -3.85 0.09 -16.32
N TYR A 67 -3.43 -1.16 -16.11
CA TYR A 67 -2.88 -1.65 -14.85
C TYR A 67 -1.78 -0.75 -14.23
N PRO A 68 -0.77 -0.25 -14.97
CA PRO A 68 0.24 0.63 -14.38
C PRO A 68 -0.34 1.95 -13.84
N ALA A 69 -1.22 2.61 -14.61
CA ALA A 69 -1.85 3.86 -14.16
C ALA A 69 -2.82 3.62 -13.00
N ALA A 70 -3.55 2.51 -13.03
CA ALA A 70 -4.47 2.15 -11.97
C ALA A 70 -3.70 1.79 -10.68
N LYS A 71 -2.58 1.08 -10.79
CA LYS A 71 -1.68 0.75 -9.68
C LYS A 71 -1.17 2.03 -9.01
N GLU A 72 -0.70 3.00 -9.79
CA GLU A 72 -0.24 4.30 -9.27
C GLU A 72 -1.37 5.05 -8.54
N ALA A 73 -2.56 5.11 -9.15
CA ALA A 73 -3.74 5.72 -8.53
C ALA A 73 -4.16 5.03 -7.21
N LEU A 74 -4.03 3.70 -7.15
CA LEU A 74 -4.28 2.93 -5.93
C LEU A 74 -3.28 3.30 -4.83
N ILE A 75 -1.98 3.38 -5.15
CA ILE A 75 -0.93 3.76 -4.20
C ILE A 75 -1.23 5.15 -3.62
N GLN A 76 -1.56 6.13 -4.48
CA GLN A 76 -1.93 7.46 -4.01
C GLN A 76 -3.20 7.48 -3.16
N ALA A 77 -4.22 6.69 -3.54
CA ALA A 77 -5.45 6.58 -2.76
C ALA A 77 -5.20 5.99 -1.37
N LEU A 78 -4.34 4.97 -1.27
CA LEU A 78 -3.99 4.35 0.01
C LEU A 78 -3.17 5.29 0.89
N LEU A 79 -2.19 6.01 0.33
CA LEU A 79 -1.41 7.02 1.05
C LEU A 79 -2.29 8.16 1.56
N LYS A 80 -3.21 8.65 0.73
CA LYS A 80 -4.17 9.69 1.14
C LYS A 80 -5.13 9.20 2.22
N TYR A 81 -5.65 7.98 2.09
CA TYR A 81 -6.51 7.37 3.11
C TYR A 81 -5.80 7.27 4.45
N GLN A 82 -4.51 6.92 4.44
CA GLN A 82 -3.71 6.89 5.64
C GLN A 82 -3.51 8.27 6.25
N ALA A 83 -3.10 9.26 5.45
CA ALA A 83 -2.95 10.64 5.93
C ALA A 83 -4.25 11.20 6.54
N ASP A 84 -5.41 10.88 5.96
CA ASP A 84 -6.73 11.27 6.48
C ASP A 84 -7.11 10.54 7.78
N THR A 85 -6.73 9.26 7.89
CA THR A 85 -6.93 8.45 9.10
C THR A 85 -6.06 8.96 10.25
N GLU A 86 -4.81 9.32 10.00
CA GLU A 86 -3.91 9.91 11.01
C GLU A 86 -4.34 11.34 11.41
N ALA A 87 -4.76 12.16 10.44
CA ALA A 87 -5.30 13.49 10.72
C ALA A 87 -6.59 13.47 11.55
N SER A 88 -7.33 12.35 11.52
CA SER A 88 -8.54 12.16 12.31
C SER A 88 -8.27 11.73 13.76
N ASP A 89 -7.10 11.16 14.06
CA ASP A 89 -6.70 10.75 15.42
C ASP A 89 -6.19 11.95 16.27
N ASP A 90 -5.72 13.03 15.62
CA ASP A 90 -5.27 14.27 16.28
C ASP A 90 -6.43 15.14 16.84
N LYS A 91 -7.69 14.72 16.66
CA LYS A 91 -8.88 15.47 17.09
C LYS A 91 -9.58 14.97 18.36
N LYS A 92 -8.93 14.16 19.21
CA LYS A 92 -9.57 13.61 20.42
C LYS A 92 -8.91 13.98 21.74
#